data_AF-R7UVC4-F1
#
_entry.id   AF-R7UVC4-F1
#
_cell.length_a   1.000
_cell.length_b   1.000
_cell.length_c   1.000
_cell.angle_alpha   90.00
_cell.angle_beta   90.00
_cell.angle_gamma   90.00
#
_symmetry.space_group_name_H-M   'P 1'
#
loop_
_entity.id
_entity.type
_entity.pdbx_description
1 polymer ?
#
loop_
_entity_poly.entity_id
_entity_poly.type
_entity_poly.pdbx_seq_one_letter_code
_entity_poly.pdbx_strand_id
1 'polypeptide(L)'
;MDAHAYFHWLDYVVFLIIILISISIGIFHGIRRRENKSSLSFFLGNREMQWVPVGLSILVTFQSSILYLGIPAEIYMNGTSYFLFHIGMAFAVLICCTLFVPLLFPLKLTSVYEYLERRYHSRASRIVGSMIGMMNMLLYAGVVIFAPATAMEAASGFPVWASIILIGFVATCYTALVSIEV
;
A
#
# COMPACT_ATOMS: atom_id res chain seq x y z
N MET A 1 -9.62 38.76 5.01
CA MET A 1 -8.38 38.07 4.63
C MET A 1 -7.61 37.92 5.92
N ASP A 2 -7.79 36.82 6.64
CA ASP A 2 -6.99 36.38 7.81
C ASP A 2 -7.67 35.12 8.39
N ALA A 3 -7.09 33.95 8.11
CA ALA A 3 -7.19 32.72 8.90
C ALA A 3 -6.46 31.60 8.15
N HIS A 4 -5.13 31.70 8.03
CA HIS A 4 -4.34 30.48 7.89
C HIS A 4 -4.43 29.76 9.25
N ALA A 5 -5.48 28.95 9.43
CA ALA A 5 -5.64 28.11 10.60
C ALA A 5 -4.60 26.98 10.51
N TYR A 6 -3.37 27.30 10.89
CA TYR A 6 -2.34 26.30 11.13
C TYR A 6 -2.84 25.33 12.20
N PHE A 7 -2.46 24.06 12.06
CA PHE A 7 -2.77 23.02 13.04
C PHE A 7 -2.66 23.51 14.49
N HIS A 8 -3.67 23.23 15.29
CA HIS A 8 -3.63 23.51 16.71
C HIS A 8 -2.60 22.56 17.34
N TRP A 9 -1.98 22.95 18.46
CA TRP A 9 -0.98 22.10 19.13
C TRP A 9 -1.52 20.69 19.46
N LEU A 10 -2.83 20.56 19.65
CA LEU A 10 -3.52 19.29 19.84
C LEU A 10 -3.39 18.35 18.64
N ASP A 11 -3.41 18.88 17.42
CA ASP A 11 -3.34 18.06 16.21
C ASP A 11 -1.94 17.45 16.03
N TYR A 12 -0.90 18.20 16.38
CA TYR A 12 0.47 17.69 16.43
C TYR A 12 0.65 16.58 17.48
N VAL A 13 0.00 16.71 18.64
CA VAL A 13 0.00 15.68 19.69
C VAL A 13 -0.70 14.41 19.19
N VAL A 14 -1.86 14.54 18.57
CA VAL A 14 -2.58 13.38 18.00
C VAL A 14 -1.74 12.71 16.91
N PHE A 15 -1.10 13.49 16.03
CA PHE A 15 -0.22 12.95 14.99
C PHE A 15 0.95 12.16 15.57
N LEU A 16 1.59 12.69 16.61
CA LEU A 16 2.68 12.01 17.31
C LEU A 16 2.21 10.71 17.97
N ILE A 17 1.04 10.72 18.61
CA ILE A 17 0.45 9.52 19.23
C ILE A 17 0.18 8.44 18.18
N ILE A 18 -0.37 8.79 17.02
CA ILE A 18 -0.65 7.83 15.94
C ILE A 18 0.64 7.18 15.44
N ILE A 19 1.70 7.97 15.23
CA ILE A 19 3.01 7.44 14.83
C ILE A 19 3.57 6.50 15.90
N LEU A 20 3.54 6.92 17.17
CA LEU A 20 4.05 6.12 18.28
C LEU A 20 3.29 4.80 18.44
N ILE A 21 1.96 4.81 18.33
CA ILE A 21 1.15 3.58 18.38
C ILE A 21 1.52 2.67 17.21
N SER A 22 1.64 3.20 15.99
CA SER A 22 1.99 2.42 14.80
C SER A 22 3.36 1.73 14.93
N ILE A 23 4.36 2.46 15.43
CA ILE A 23 5.70 1.92 15.69
C ILE A 23 5.65 0.90 16.83
N SER A 24 4.90 1.18 17.91
CA SER A 24 4.78 0.29 19.07
C SER A 24 4.13 -1.05 18.71
N ILE A 25 3.11 -1.04 17.86
CA ILE A 25 2.46 -2.27 17.37
C ILE A 25 3.45 -3.11 16.57
N GLY A 26 4.25 -2.50 15.70
CA GLY A 26 5.36 -3.17 15.02
C GLY A 26 6.30 -3.82 16.04
N ILE A 27 6.96 -3.02 16.87
CA ILE A 27 7.93 -3.51 17.86
C ILE A 27 7.35 -4.63 18.76
N PHE A 28 6.10 -4.51 19.23
CA PHE A 28 5.46 -5.53 20.07
C PHE A 28 5.27 -6.85 19.32
N HIS A 29 4.81 -6.81 18.07
CA HIS A 29 4.67 -8.02 17.25
C HIS A 29 6.04 -8.59 16.85
N GLY A 30 7.04 -7.74 16.59
CA GLY A 30 8.37 -8.19 16.21
C GLY A 30 9.17 -8.88 17.30
N ILE A 31 9.01 -8.45 18.55
CA ILE A 31 9.63 -9.15 19.68
C ILE A 31 8.94 -10.50 19.91
N ARG A 32 7.63 -10.59 19.70
CA ARG A 32 6.83 -11.78 20.01
C ARG A 32 6.92 -12.90 18.97
N ARG A 33 7.29 -12.60 17.71
CA ARG A 33 7.24 -13.57 16.59
C ARG A 33 8.60 -14.03 16.06
N ARG A 34 9.70 -13.68 16.75
CA ARG A 34 11.10 -13.90 16.34
C ARG A 34 11.55 -15.36 16.15
N GLU A 35 10.67 -16.34 16.33
CA GLU A 35 11.01 -17.78 16.36
C GLU A 35 10.97 -18.49 14.99
N ASN A 36 10.30 -17.95 13.96
CA ASN A 36 10.15 -18.66 12.67
C ASN A 36 10.89 -18.00 11.51
N LYS A 37 12.21 -18.23 11.44
CA LYS A 37 13.07 -17.71 10.36
C LYS A 37 13.00 -18.59 9.11
N SER A 38 12.10 -18.29 8.17
CA SER A 38 12.21 -18.80 6.79
C SER A 38 11.67 -17.77 5.81
N SER A 39 12.48 -17.38 4.81
CA SER A 39 12.11 -16.44 3.75
C SER A 39 10.89 -16.87 2.92
N LEU A 40 10.56 -18.17 2.94
CA LEU A 40 9.36 -18.69 2.29
C LEU A 40 8.09 -18.45 3.12
N SER A 41 8.23 -18.46 4.46
CA SER A 41 7.15 -18.11 5.39
C SER A 41 6.78 -16.62 5.29
N PHE A 42 7.78 -15.76 5.00
CA PHE A 42 7.60 -14.33 4.75
C PHE A 42 6.66 -14.04 3.57
N PHE A 43 6.90 -14.66 2.40
CA PHE A 43 6.07 -14.39 1.21
C PHE A 43 4.73 -15.13 1.19
N LEU A 44 4.64 -16.29 1.87
CA LEU A 44 3.46 -17.16 1.77
C LEU A 44 2.60 -17.19 3.04
N GLY A 45 3.02 -16.53 4.13
CA GLY A 45 2.26 -16.48 5.38
C GLY A 45 1.92 -17.88 5.95
N ASN A 46 2.82 -18.84 5.77
CA ASN A 46 2.61 -20.28 6.04
C ASN A 46 1.38 -20.91 5.34
N ARG A 47 0.71 -20.22 4.39
CA ARG A 47 -0.53 -20.64 3.71
C ARG A 47 -1.71 -21.00 4.64
N GLU A 48 -1.62 -20.66 5.93
CA GLU A 48 -2.66 -20.91 6.95
C GLU A 48 -3.39 -19.62 7.36
N MET A 49 -3.14 -18.51 6.65
CA MET A 49 -3.82 -17.25 6.93
C MET A 49 -5.33 -17.38 6.71
N GLN A 50 -6.07 -17.03 7.77
CA GLN A 50 -7.53 -16.96 7.72
C GLN A 50 -7.98 -15.93 6.67
N TRP A 51 -9.14 -16.16 6.05
CA TRP A 51 -9.66 -15.31 4.97
C TRP A 51 -9.90 -13.86 5.40
N VAL A 52 -10.22 -13.62 6.68
CA VAL A 52 -10.47 -12.27 7.23
C VAL A 52 -9.20 -11.39 7.21
N PRO A 53 -8.06 -11.79 7.82
CA PRO A 53 -6.79 -11.07 7.69
C PRO A 53 -6.36 -10.82 6.25
N VAL A 54 -6.54 -11.81 5.36
CA VAL A 54 -6.16 -11.69 3.94
C VAL A 54 -7.03 -10.65 3.24
N GLY A 55 -8.35 -10.71 3.43
CA GLY A 55 -9.28 -9.73 2.87
C GLY A 55 -9.00 -8.32 3.37
N LEU A 56 -8.72 -8.15 4.67
CA LEU A 56 -8.38 -6.87 5.25
C LEU A 56 -7.06 -6.30 4.71
N SER A 57 -6.04 -7.14 4.52
CA SER A 57 -4.76 -6.72 3.91
C SER A 57 -4.94 -6.27 2.45
N ILE A 58 -5.78 -6.97 1.68
CA ILE A 58 -6.09 -6.59 0.30
C ILE A 58 -6.82 -5.24 0.28
N LEU A 59 -7.82 -5.05 1.15
CA LEU A 59 -8.55 -3.78 1.27
C LEU A 59 -7.62 -2.61 1.62
N VAL A 60 -6.73 -2.80 2.60
CA VAL A 60 -5.75 -1.77 2.99
C VAL A 60 -4.80 -1.43 1.85
N THR A 61 -4.42 -2.43 1.04
CA THR A 61 -3.53 -2.22 -0.12
C THR A 61 -4.23 -1.44 -1.25
N PHE A 62 -5.54 -1.65 -1.44
CA PHE A 62 -6.32 -0.87 -2.40
C PHE A 62 -6.54 0.58 -1.96
N GLN A 63 -6.59 0.84 -0.66
CA GLN A 63 -6.85 2.17 -0.14
C GLN A 63 -5.56 3.02 -0.14
N SER A 64 -5.46 3.94 -1.10
CA SER A 64 -4.34 4.89 -1.19
C SER A 64 -4.75 6.31 -0.78
N SER A 65 -3.79 7.09 -0.28
CA SER A 65 -3.93 8.53 0.01
C SER A 65 -4.42 9.33 -1.20
N ILE A 66 -4.02 8.91 -2.41
CA ILE A 66 -4.45 9.51 -3.68
C ILE A 66 -5.97 9.43 -3.84
N LEU A 67 -6.61 8.33 -3.42
CA LEU A 67 -8.06 8.16 -3.56
C LEU A 67 -8.82 9.12 -2.63
N TYR A 68 -8.31 9.35 -1.43
CA TYR A 68 -8.96 10.24 -0.46
C TYR A 68 -8.96 11.71 -0.90
N LEU A 69 -7.91 12.18 -1.57
CA LEU A 69 -7.86 13.54 -2.10
C LEU A 69 -8.42 13.64 -3.53
N GLY A 70 -8.17 12.61 -4.34
CA GLY A 70 -8.51 12.58 -5.76
C GLY A 70 -9.98 12.35 -6.02
N ILE A 71 -10.65 11.42 -5.31
CA ILE A 71 -12.06 11.10 -5.57
C ILE A 71 -12.98 12.30 -5.26
N PRO A 72 -12.87 13.00 -4.12
CA PRO A 72 -13.70 14.19 -3.88
C PRO A 72 -13.44 15.30 -4.89
N ALA A 73 -12.17 15.52 -5.27
CA ALA A 73 -11.81 16.50 -6.31
C ALA A 73 -12.43 16.14 -7.66
N GLU A 74 -12.37 14.86 -8.04
CA GLU A 74 -12.95 14.34 -9.29
C GLU A 74 -14.48 14.48 -9.30
N ILE A 75 -15.16 14.12 -8.19
CA ILE A 75 -16.61 14.28 -8.07
C ILE A 75 -17.00 15.76 -8.10
N TYR A 76 -16.20 16.63 -7.50
CA TYR A 76 -16.44 18.07 -7.52
C TYR A 76 -16.33 18.67 -8.93
N MET A 77 -15.33 18.23 -9.71
CA MET A 77 -15.09 18.75 -11.06
C MET A 77 -15.97 18.09 -12.14
N ASN A 78 -16.12 16.76 -12.09
CA ASN A 78 -16.72 15.94 -13.16
C ASN A 78 -18.06 15.30 -12.74
N GLY A 79 -18.54 15.56 -11.53
CA GLY A 79 -19.83 15.11 -11.02
C GLY A 79 -19.87 13.64 -10.62
N THR A 80 -21.08 13.10 -10.45
CA THR A 80 -21.32 11.73 -9.95
C THR A 80 -20.96 10.61 -10.94
N SER A 81 -20.49 10.96 -12.15
CA SER A 81 -20.09 10.00 -13.19
C SER A 81 -18.98 9.04 -12.72
N TYR A 82 -18.15 9.46 -11.76
CA TYR A 82 -17.13 8.61 -11.12
C TYR A 82 -17.71 7.36 -10.43
N PHE A 83 -19.00 7.35 -10.09
CA PHE A 83 -19.65 6.17 -9.50
C PHE A 83 -19.64 4.96 -10.44
N LEU A 84 -19.69 5.18 -11.76
CA LEU A 84 -19.62 4.11 -12.76
C LEU A 84 -18.28 3.35 -12.71
N PHE A 85 -17.19 4.02 -12.32
CA PHE A 85 -15.89 3.38 -12.12
C PHE A 85 -15.94 2.32 -11.01
N HIS A 86 -16.63 2.61 -9.89
CA HIS A 86 -16.76 1.66 -8.79
C HIS A 86 -17.57 0.43 -9.17
N ILE A 87 -18.62 0.60 -9.98
CA ILE A 87 -19.40 -0.53 -10.52
C ILE A 87 -18.51 -1.39 -11.41
N GLY A 88 -17.74 -0.79 -12.33
CA GLY A 88 -16.78 -1.50 -13.17
C GLY A 88 -15.72 -2.26 -12.37
N MET A 89 -15.19 -1.63 -11.32
CA MET A 89 -14.24 -2.26 -10.39
C MET A 89 -14.84 -3.47 -9.68
N ALA A 90 -16.10 -3.39 -9.23
CA ALA A 90 -16.78 -4.53 -8.61
C ALA A 90 -16.91 -5.72 -9.57
N PHE A 91 -17.27 -5.48 -10.83
CA PHE A 91 -17.29 -6.52 -11.86
C PHE A 91 -15.90 -7.09 -12.16
N ALA A 92 -14.88 -6.24 -12.24
CA ALA A 92 -13.51 -6.67 -12.47
C ALA A 92 -13.01 -7.59 -11.34
N VAL A 93 -13.33 -7.28 -10.08
CA VAL A 93 -13.00 -8.14 -8.94
C VAL A 93 -13.71 -9.49 -9.05
N LEU A 94 -14.99 -9.51 -9.43
CA LEU A 94 -15.74 -10.76 -9.59
C LEU A 94 -15.17 -11.66 -10.69
N ILE A 95 -14.76 -11.05 -11.82
CA ILE A 95 -14.07 -11.76 -12.91
C ILE A 95 -12.69 -12.27 -12.44
N CYS A 96 -11.93 -11.46 -11.69
CA CYS A 96 -10.65 -11.85 -11.11
C CYS A 96 -10.78 -13.07 -10.18
N CYS A 97 -11.76 -13.04 -9.28
CA CYS A 97 -12.02 -14.14 -8.35
C CYS A 97 -12.44 -15.44 -9.07
N THR A 98 -13.18 -15.35 -10.17
CA THR A 98 -13.70 -16.53 -10.89
C THR A 98 -12.75 -17.11 -11.93
N LEU A 99 -11.91 -16.29 -12.56
CA LEU A 99 -11.00 -16.74 -13.61
C LEU A 99 -9.54 -16.83 -13.15
N PHE A 100 -9.02 -15.79 -12.50
CA PHE A 100 -7.58 -15.68 -12.20
C PHE A 100 -7.19 -16.46 -10.95
N VAL A 101 -8.02 -16.43 -9.90
CA VAL A 101 -7.76 -17.19 -8.67
C VAL A 101 -7.66 -18.70 -8.95
N PRO A 102 -8.65 -19.37 -9.59
CA PRO A 102 -8.54 -20.81 -9.85
C PRO A 102 -7.44 -21.17 -10.85
N LEU A 103 -7.03 -20.25 -11.72
CA LEU A 103 -5.93 -20.47 -12.66
C LEU A 103 -4.55 -20.40 -11.96
N LEU A 104 -4.34 -19.39 -11.12
CA LEU A 104 -3.02 -19.09 -10.54
C LEU A 104 -2.77 -19.79 -9.20
N PHE A 105 -3.81 -19.99 -8.39
CA PHE A 105 -3.67 -20.57 -7.05
C PHE A 105 -3.10 -22.01 -7.05
N PRO A 106 -3.52 -22.93 -7.96
CA PRO A 106 -2.96 -24.28 -8.02
C PRO A 106 -1.48 -24.34 -8.42
N LEU A 107 -0.99 -23.33 -9.15
CA LEU A 107 0.39 -23.28 -9.65
C LEU A 107 1.41 -23.03 -8.53
N LYS A 108 0.96 -22.65 -7.32
CA LYS A 108 1.80 -22.47 -6.11
C LYS A 108 3.03 -21.56 -6.33
N LEU A 109 2.90 -20.59 -7.24
CA LEU A 109 3.97 -19.65 -7.60
C LEU A 109 4.27 -18.71 -6.43
N THR A 110 5.53 -18.34 -6.25
CA THR A 110 5.92 -17.35 -5.24
C THR A 110 5.82 -15.92 -5.78
N SER A 111 5.84 -15.76 -7.10
CA SER A 111 5.72 -14.48 -7.78
C SER A 111 4.86 -14.62 -9.03
N VAL A 112 4.02 -13.62 -9.32
CA VAL A 112 3.24 -13.57 -10.57
C VAL A 112 4.16 -13.57 -11.80
N TYR A 113 5.38 -13.03 -11.69
CA TYR A 113 6.34 -13.05 -12.80
C TYR A 113 6.92 -14.44 -13.09
N GLU A 114 6.84 -15.38 -12.14
CA GLU A 114 7.21 -16.78 -12.37
C GLU A 114 6.24 -17.45 -13.37
N TYR A 115 4.98 -16.99 -13.41
CA TYR A 115 4.02 -17.44 -14.43
C TYR A 115 4.52 -17.10 -15.85
N LEU A 116 5.12 -15.92 -16.05
CA LEU A 116 5.67 -15.52 -17.35
C LEU A 116 6.79 -16.46 -17.78
N GLU A 117 7.67 -16.85 -16.85
CA GLU A 117 8.74 -17.82 -17.14
C GLU A 117 8.16 -19.16 -17.59
N ARG A 118 7.14 -19.67 -16.89
CA ARG A 118 6.52 -20.95 -17.23
C ARG A 118 5.73 -20.89 -18.53
N ARG A 119 5.10 -19.76 -18.85
CA ARG A 119 4.27 -19.59 -20.06
C ARG A 119 5.10 -19.39 -21.33
N TYR A 120 6.25 -18.73 -21.23
CA TYR A 120 7.13 -18.39 -22.36
C TYR A 120 8.44 -19.18 -22.38
N HIS A 121 8.67 -20.07 -21.40
CA HIS A 121 9.89 -20.87 -21.23
C HIS A 121 11.19 -20.05 -21.26
N SER A 122 11.12 -18.78 -20.88
CA SER A 122 12.24 -17.85 -20.98
C SER A 122 12.45 -17.09 -19.68
N ARG A 123 13.66 -17.23 -19.11
CA ARG A 123 14.09 -16.48 -17.93
C ARG A 123 14.14 -14.97 -18.18
N ALA A 124 14.39 -14.56 -19.42
CA ALA A 124 14.38 -13.15 -19.81
C ALA A 124 13.00 -12.51 -19.61
N SER A 125 11.91 -13.24 -19.92
CA SER A 125 10.55 -12.72 -19.73
C SER A 125 10.23 -12.41 -18.26
N ARG A 126 10.72 -13.25 -17.33
CA ARG A 126 10.60 -13.01 -15.89
C ARG A 126 11.37 -11.78 -15.44
N ILE A 127 12.62 -11.65 -15.88
CA ILE A 127 13.49 -10.53 -15.50
C ILE A 127 12.88 -9.23 -16.00
N VAL A 128 12.52 -9.16 -17.27
CA VAL A 128 11.90 -7.97 -17.87
C VAL A 128 10.59 -7.62 -17.17
N GLY A 129 9.70 -8.60 -16.95
CA GLY A 129 8.44 -8.37 -16.24
C GLY A 129 8.66 -7.86 -14.81
N SER A 130 9.60 -8.47 -14.08
CA SER A 130 9.95 -8.03 -12.72
C SER A 130 10.57 -6.63 -12.68
N MET A 131 11.44 -6.29 -13.65
CA MET A 131 12.05 -4.96 -13.75
C MET A 131 11.01 -3.88 -14.05
N ILE A 132 10.11 -4.14 -15.00
CA ILE A 132 9.01 -3.23 -15.33
C ILE A 132 8.09 -3.06 -14.10
N GLY A 133 7.77 -4.16 -13.41
CA GLY A 133 6.99 -4.13 -12.18
C GLY A 133 7.63 -3.31 -11.07
N MET A 134 8.91 -3.52 -10.82
CA MET A 134 9.68 -2.74 -9.84
C MET A 134 9.71 -1.26 -10.20
N MET A 135 9.96 -0.93 -11.47
CA MET A 135 9.95 0.45 -11.95
C MET A 135 8.57 1.10 -11.77
N ASN A 136 7.49 0.39 -12.14
CA ASN A 136 6.12 0.87 -11.97
C ASN A 136 5.81 1.12 -10.48
N MET A 137 6.19 0.19 -9.60
CA MET A 137 5.98 0.32 -8.16
C MET A 137 6.76 1.50 -7.57
N LEU A 138 8.00 1.74 -8.02
CA LEU A 138 8.80 2.89 -7.60
C LEU A 138 8.15 4.22 -7.99
N LEU A 139 7.68 4.32 -9.24
CA LEU A 139 6.98 5.51 -9.72
C LEU A 139 5.66 5.73 -8.96
N TYR A 140 4.89 4.67 -8.75
CA TYR A 140 3.65 4.71 -8.01
C TYR A 140 3.88 5.15 -6.56
N ALA A 141 4.87 4.58 -5.87
CA ALA A 141 5.21 4.94 -4.49
C ALA A 141 5.55 6.43 -4.35
N GLY A 142 6.25 7.02 -5.32
CA GLY A 142 6.53 8.46 -5.36
C GLY A 142 5.25 9.31 -5.40
N VAL A 143 4.30 8.96 -6.25
CA VAL A 143 3.00 9.66 -6.35
C VAL A 143 2.18 9.49 -5.06
N VAL A 144 2.22 8.30 -4.46
CA VAL A 144 1.51 7.99 -3.21
C VAL A 144 2.03 8.81 -2.04
N ILE A 145 3.34 9.06 -1.95
CA ILE A 145 3.94 9.90 -0.89
C ILE A 145 3.69 11.40 -1.15
N PHE A 146 3.56 11.80 -2.41
CA PHE A 146 3.28 13.19 -2.77
C PHE A 146 1.90 13.66 -2.30
N ALA A 147 0.85 12.83 -2.47
CA ALA A 147 -0.51 13.17 -2.06
C ALA A 147 -0.67 13.57 -0.56
N PRO A 148 -0.16 12.81 0.44
CA PRO A 148 -0.22 13.23 1.83
C PRO A 148 0.76 14.38 2.14
N ALA A 149 1.87 14.51 1.40
CA ALA A 149 2.80 15.62 1.58
C ALA A 149 2.18 16.97 1.19
N THR A 150 1.40 17.02 0.10
CA THR A 150 0.66 18.23 -0.30
C THR A 150 -0.51 18.53 0.63
N ALA A 151 -1.20 17.51 1.14
CA ALA A 151 -2.21 17.70 2.19
C ALA A 151 -1.59 18.26 3.48
N MET A 152 -0.41 17.77 3.86
CA MET A 152 0.33 18.26 5.02
C MET A 152 0.80 19.70 4.84
N GLU A 153 1.29 20.08 3.67
CA GLU A 153 1.60 21.48 3.33
C GLU A 153 0.36 22.37 3.48
N ALA A 154 -0.78 21.96 2.90
CA ALA A 154 -2.01 22.73 2.95
C ALA A 154 -2.53 22.96 4.38
N ALA A 155 -2.32 22.00 5.28
CA ALA A 155 -2.83 22.07 6.66
C ALA A 155 -1.84 22.68 7.66
N SER A 156 -0.53 22.51 7.47
CA SER A 156 0.51 22.94 8.43
C SER A 156 1.40 24.07 7.92
N GLY A 157 1.39 24.37 6.62
CA GLY A 157 2.33 25.27 5.98
C GLY A 157 3.78 24.73 5.91
N PHE A 158 4.01 23.46 6.28
CA PHE A 158 5.33 22.84 6.14
C PHE A 158 5.71 22.73 4.66
N PRO A 159 6.98 22.96 4.30
CA PRO A 159 7.41 22.83 2.93
C PRO A 159 7.33 21.36 2.48
N VAL A 160 6.79 21.13 1.28
CA VAL A 160 6.51 19.79 0.72
C VAL A 160 7.73 18.86 0.79
N TRP A 161 8.95 19.38 0.53
CA TRP A 161 10.17 18.58 0.54
C TRP A 161 10.45 17.95 1.92
N ALA A 162 10.18 18.67 3.01
CA ALA A 162 10.37 18.17 4.37
C ALA A 162 9.29 17.13 4.71
N SER A 163 8.05 17.37 4.28
CA SER A 163 6.94 16.43 4.43
C SER A 163 7.21 15.09 3.73
N ILE A 164 7.74 15.13 2.50
CA ILE A 164 8.10 13.92 1.74
C ILE A 164 9.16 13.11 2.49
N ILE A 165 10.22 13.76 3.00
CA ILE A 165 11.29 13.08 3.74
C ILE A 165 10.75 12.45 5.01
N LEU A 166 9.92 13.18 5.78
CA LEU A 166 9.35 12.68 7.03
C LEU A 166 8.43 11.47 6.79
N ILE A 167 7.48 11.59 5.86
CA ILE A 167 6.54 10.50 5.53
C ILE A 167 7.30 9.29 4.98
N GLY A 168 8.25 9.51 4.07
CA GLY A 168 9.09 8.46 3.52
C GLY A 168 9.92 7.74 4.58
N PHE A 169 10.50 8.49 5.53
CA PHE A 169 11.25 7.92 6.66
C PHE A 169 10.35 7.07 7.56
N VAL A 170 9.20 7.60 7.98
CA VAL A 170 8.24 6.86 8.83
C VAL A 170 7.73 5.61 8.13
N ALA A 171 7.36 5.71 6.85
CA ALA A 171 6.89 4.57 6.05
C ALA A 171 7.99 3.51 5.87
N THR A 172 9.23 3.92 5.66
CA THR A 172 10.38 3.02 5.54
C THR A 172 10.66 2.34 6.87
N CYS A 173 10.70 3.08 7.98
CA CYS A 173 10.90 2.53 9.32
C CYS A 173 9.79 1.55 9.68
N TYR A 174 8.53 1.90 9.45
CA TYR A 174 7.40 1.02 9.70
C TYR A 174 7.49 -0.26 8.86
N THR A 175 7.76 -0.13 7.56
CA THR A 175 7.90 -1.28 6.67
C THR A 175 9.11 -2.15 7.05
N ALA A 176 10.23 -1.53 7.42
CA ALA A 176 11.43 -2.26 7.85
C ALA A 176 11.19 -3.00 9.16
N LEU A 177 10.51 -2.38 10.13
CA LEU A 177 10.10 -3.03 11.36
C LEU A 177 9.19 -4.21 11.03
N VAL A 178 8.06 -4.01 10.36
CA VAL A 178 7.13 -5.10 9.97
C VAL A 178 7.80 -6.19 9.14
N SER A 179 8.71 -5.85 8.23
CA SER A 179 9.44 -6.81 7.37
C SER A 179 10.37 -7.72 8.17
N ILE A 180 10.87 -7.28 9.33
CA ILE A 180 11.66 -8.10 10.25
C ILE A 180 10.78 -9.15 10.99
N GLU A 181 9.44 -9.07 10.89
CA GLU A 181 8.48 -9.70 11.81
C GLU A 181 7.58 -10.78 11.20
N VAL A 182 7.66 -11.04 9.89
CA VAL A 182 6.83 -12.04 9.17
C VAL A 182 7.69 -13.14 8.56
#